data_AF-A0A099ZET1-F1
#
_entry.id   AF-A0A099ZET1-F1
#
_cell.length_a   1.000
_cell.length_b   1.000
_cell.length_c   1.000
_cell.angle_alpha   90.00
_cell.angle_beta   90.00
_cell.angle_gamma   90.00
#
_symmetry.space_group_name_H-M   'P 1'
#
loop_
_entity.id
_entity.type
_entity.pdbx_description
1 polymer ?
#
loop_
_entity_poly.entity_id
_entity_poly.type
_entity_poly.pdbx_seq_one_letter_code
_entity_poly.pdbx_strand_id
1 'polypeptide(L)'
;PYFTQDEKTFATFWIGLWSILCFLSTSTTVATFLIDMERFKYPERPIIFLSACYLFVSMGYIVRLVAGHASVACNPEHHHVHYETTGPALCTVVFLLLYFFGMASSIWWVILSLTWFLAAGMKWGNEAIAGYAQYFHLAAWLIPSAKSIAVLALSSVDGDPVAGVCYVGNQSLENLRGFVLAPLVVYLFTGSLFLLAGFVSLFRIRSVIKQGGTKTDKLEKLMIRIGIFTVLYTVPATIVIACYIYEQHNREAWERAQNCSCPGDPQRPKPDYAIFMLKYFMCLVVGITSGVWIWSGKTLESWRR
;
A
#
# COMPACT_ATOMS: atom_id res chain seq x y z
N PRO A 1 24.02 6.41 -6.67
CA PRO A 1 25.00 7.52 -6.76
C PRO A 1 24.67 8.73 -5.86
N TYR A 2 23.39 9.07 -5.68
CA TYR A 2 22.98 10.31 -5.00
C TYR A 2 23.21 10.38 -3.49
N PHE A 3 23.21 9.23 -2.80
CA PHE A 3 23.22 9.15 -1.34
C PHE A 3 24.51 8.54 -0.80
N THR A 4 24.93 9.02 0.36
CA THR A 4 26.11 8.54 1.09
C THR A 4 25.91 7.12 1.62
N GLN A 5 27.00 6.48 2.06
CA GLN A 5 26.91 5.15 2.65
C GLN A 5 26.15 5.16 3.98
N ASP A 6 26.26 6.23 4.76
CA ASP A 6 25.55 6.40 6.03
C ASP A 6 24.03 6.53 5.77
N GLU A 7 23.63 7.32 4.77
CA GLU A 7 22.22 7.46 4.36
C GLU A 7 21.64 6.11 3.90
N LYS A 8 22.39 5.29 3.16
CA LYS A 8 21.95 3.95 2.75
C LYS A 8 21.85 2.98 3.93
N THR A 9 22.77 3.10 4.90
CA THR A 9 22.77 2.28 6.11
C THR A 9 21.58 2.62 7.00
N PHE A 10 21.29 3.91 7.19
CA PHE A 10 20.09 4.36 7.88
C PHE A 10 18.82 3.89 7.14
N ALA A 11 18.77 4.00 5.82
CA ALA A 11 17.61 3.56 5.03
C ALA A 11 17.33 2.06 5.25
N THR A 12 18.40 1.25 5.30
CA THR A 12 18.29 -0.18 5.60
C THR A 12 17.70 -0.44 6.98
N PHE A 13 18.18 0.26 8.02
CA PHE A 13 17.64 0.14 9.36
C PHE A 13 16.18 0.63 9.45
N TRP A 14 15.90 1.78 8.85
CA TRP A 14 14.58 2.43 8.83
C TRP A 14 13.52 1.53 8.19
N ILE A 15 13.77 1.06 6.95
CA ILE A 15 12.86 0.16 6.25
C ILE A 15 12.73 -1.15 7.02
N GLY A 16 13.83 -1.66 7.59
CA GLY A 16 13.83 -2.90 8.37
C GLY A 16 12.94 -2.82 9.59
N LEU A 17 13.11 -1.78 10.42
CA LEU A 17 12.29 -1.55 11.60
C LEU A 17 10.79 -1.51 11.27
N TRP A 18 10.40 -0.70 10.30
CA TRP A 18 8.99 -0.54 9.93
C TRP A 18 8.42 -1.79 9.26
N SER A 19 9.22 -2.53 8.49
CA SER A 19 8.78 -3.79 7.88
C SER A 19 8.50 -4.86 8.92
N ILE A 20 9.33 -4.99 9.96
CA ILE A 20 9.13 -5.96 11.05
C ILE A 20 7.89 -5.61 11.86
N LEU A 21 7.71 -4.33 12.22
CA LEU A 21 6.51 -3.87 12.93
C LEU A 21 5.23 -4.11 12.11
N CYS A 22 5.28 -3.82 10.80
CA CYS A 22 4.19 -4.10 9.87
C CYS A 22 3.90 -5.61 9.80
N PHE A 23 4.94 -6.44 9.67
CA PHE A 23 4.82 -7.90 9.59
C PHE A 23 4.17 -8.49 10.83
N LEU A 24 4.64 -8.11 12.03
CA LEU A 24 4.07 -8.60 13.29
C LEU A 24 2.60 -8.17 13.45
N SER A 25 2.31 -6.88 13.21
CA SER A 25 0.96 -6.33 13.33
C SER A 25 -0.04 -7.01 12.39
N THR A 26 0.35 -7.19 11.12
CA THR A 26 -0.49 -7.84 10.11
C THR A 26 -0.58 -9.35 10.30
N SER A 27 0.49 -10.01 10.77
CA SER A 27 0.46 -11.44 11.13
C SER A 27 -0.55 -11.73 12.22
N THR A 28 -0.54 -10.96 13.31
CA THR A 28 -1.52 -11.11 14.40
C THR A 28 -2.95 -10.88 13.91
N THR A 29 -3.14 -9.92 13.00
CA THR A 29 -4.44 -9.63 12.38
C THR A 29 -4.96 -10.83 11.58
N VAL A 30 -4.13 -11.34 10.66
CA VAL A 30 -4.50 -12.50 9.83
C VAL A 30 -4.72 -13.73 10.70
N ALA A 31 -3.85 -13.99 11.67
CA ALA A 31 -4.03 -15.10 12.62
C ALA A 31 -5.33 -14.98 13.42
N THR A 32 -5.68 -13.78 13.90
CA THR A 32 -6.96 -13.55 14.60
C THR A 32 -8.16 -13.87 13.70
N PHE A 33 -8.08 -13.50 12.42
CA PHE A 33 -9.12 -13.86 11.46
C PHE A 33 -9.21 -15.38 11.23
N LEU A 34 -8.07 -16.08 11.14
CA LEU A 34 -8.06 -17.54 10.96
C LEU A 34 -8.63 -18.28 12.17
N ILE A 35 -8.44 -17.76 13.38
CA ILE A 35 -9.01 -18.32 14.62
C ILE A 35 -10.53 -18.12 14.67
N ASP A 36 -11.02 -16.94 14.30
CA ASP A 36 -12.45 -16.60 14.35
C ASP A 36 -12.91 -15.89 13.06
N MET A 37 -13.14 -16.70 12.02
CA MET A 37 -13.55 -16.19 10.71
C MET A 37 -14.96 -15.61 10.70
N GLU A 38 -15.87 -16.18 11.51
CA GLU A 38 -17.29 -15.78 11.52
C GLU A 38 -17.51 -14.38 12.10
N ARG A 39 -16.59 -13.92 12.94
CA ARG A 39 -16.59 -12.57 13.52
C ARG A 39 -16.46 -11.46 12.48
N PHE A 40 -15.71 -11.68 11.40
CA PHE A 40 -15.37 -10.62 10.43
C PHE A 40 -16.24 -10.70 9.17
N LYS A 41 -17.47 -10.18 9.28
CA LYS A 41 -18.43 -10.09 8.16
C LYS A 41 -18.24 -8.80 7.36
N TYR A 42 -18.80 -8.75 6.15
CA TYR A 42 -18.95 -7.48 5.44
C TYR A 42 -19.77 -6.51 6.30
N PRO A 43 -19.44 -5.20 6.34
CA PRO A 43 -18.45 -4.49 5.51
C PRO A 43 -17.00 -4.47 6.04
N GLU A 44 -16.69 -5.11 7.17
CA GLU A 44 -15.33 -5.09 7.78
C GLU A 44 -14.33 -6.02 7.09
N ARG A 45 -14.83 -7.09 6.44
CA ARG A 45 -14.01 -8.15 5.84
C ARG A 45 -12.87 -7.67 4.90
N PRO A 46 -13.02 -6.62 4.06
CA PRO A 46 -11.92 -6.08 3.26
C PRO A 46 -10.69 -5.66 4.07
N ILE A 47 -10.83 -5.26 5.34
CA ILE A 47 -9.70 -4.90 6.21
C ILE A 47 -8.76 -6.10 6.38
N ILE A 48 -9.29 -7.32 6.49
CA ILE A 48 -8.49 -8.55 6.64
C ILE A 48 -7.64 -8.80 5.39
N PHE A 49 -8.24 -8.68 4.20
CA PHE A 49 -7.51 -8.89 2.94
C PHE A 49 -6.47 -7.79 2.70
N LEU A 50 -6.77 -6.56 3.10
CA LEU A 50 -5.81 -5.46 3.10
C LEU A 50 -4.63 -5.75 4.03
N SER A 51 -4.87 -6.22 5.26
CA SER A 51 -3.80 -6.65 6.17
C SER A 51 -3.00 -7.83 5.63
N ALA A 52 -3.65 -8.80 4.98
CA ALA A 52 -2.96 -9.91 4.32
C ALA A 52 -2.05 -9.43 3.18
N CYS A 53 -2.47 -8.42 2.42
CA CYS A 53 -1.60 -7.81 1.42
C CYS A 53 -0.36 -7.16 2.07
N TYR A 54 -0.53 -6.40 3.16
CA TYR A 54 0.60 -5.79 3.88
C TYR A 54 1.51 -6.80 4.58
N LEU A 55 1.01 -7.98 4.92
CA LEU A 55 1.85 -9.10 5.38
C LEU A 55 2.85 -9.51 4.30
N PHE A 56 2.41 -9.66 3.05
CA PHE A 56 3.30 -10.00 1.94
C PHE A 56 4.18 -8.82 1.49
N VAL A 57 3.68 -7.59 1.52
CA VAL A 57 4.51 -6.40 1.25
C VAL A 57 5.65 -6.29 2.28
N SER A 58 5.36 -6.45 3.57
CA SER A 58 6.40 -6.46 4.60
C SER A 58 7.35 -7.64 4.45
N MET A 59 6.85 -8.82 4.07
CA MET A 59 7.70 -9.97 3.73
C MET A 59 8.68 -9.64 2.59
N GLY A 60 8.26 -8.91 1.56
CA GLY A 60 9.15 -8.48 0.46
C GLY A 60 10.35 -7.67 0.95
N TYR A 61 10.12 -6.72 1.87
CA TYR A 61 11.21 -5.97 2.51
C TYR A 61 12.08 -6.84 3.42
N ILE A 62 11.49 -7.79 4.16
CA ILE A 62 12.24 -8.72 5.02
C ILE A 62 13.12 -9.66 4.18
N VAL A 63 12.63 -10.19 3.06
CA VAL A 63 13.41 -11.00 2.12
C VAL A 63 14.64 -10.21 1.66
N ARG A 64 14.47 -8.92 1.34
CA ARG A 64 15.60 -8.03 1.02
C ARG A 64 16.58 -7.88 2.18
N LEU A 65 16.12 -7.77 3.42
CA LEU A 65 17.01 -7.64 4.59
C LEU A 65 17.85 -8.90 4.79
N VAL A 66 17.25 -10.08 4.63
CA VAL A 66 17.91 -11.37 4.85
C VAL A 66 18.86 -11.70 3.71
N ALA A 67 18.42 -11.53 2.45
CA ALA A 67 19.23 -11.88 1.29
C ALA A 67 20.31 -10.84 0.95
N GLY A 68 20.13 -9.61 1.43
CA GLY A 68 21.04 -8.48 1.20
C GLY A 68 20.72 -7.68 -0.05
N HIS A 69 21.08 -6.38 -0.01
CA HIS A 69 20.81 -5.41 -1.08
C HIS A 69 21.38 -5.86 -2.43
N ALA A 70 22.65 -6.29 -2.45
CA ALA A 70 23.34 -6.64 -3.69
C ALA A 70 22.71 -7.87 -4.39
N SER A 71 22.32 -8.89 -3.63
CA SER A 71 21.73 -10.13 -4.16
C SER A 71 20.35 -9.91 -4.80
N VAL A 72 19.60 -8.92 -4.31
CA VAL A 72 18.24 -8.62 -4.80
C VAL A 72 18.28 -7.62 -5.95
N ALA A 73 18.99 -6.51 -5.79
CA ALA A 73 18.82 -5.34 -6.64
C ALA A 73 20.03 -5.02 -7.55
N CYS A 74 21.18 -5.69 -7.39
CA CYS A 74 22.38 -5.40 -8.17
C CYS A 74 22.76 -6.57 -9.11
N ASN A 75 23.17 -6.22 -10.32
CA ASN A 75 23.77 -7.17 -11.26
C ASN A 75 25.21 -7.52 -10.80
N PRO A 76 25.53 -8.79 -10.53
CA PRO A 76 26.84 -9.21 -10.04
C PRO A 76 27.98 -8.98 -11.05
N GLU A 77 27.68 -8.98 -12.36
CA GLU A 77 28.71 -8.83 -13.40
C GLU A 77 29.09 -7.38 -13.68
N HIS A 78 28.10 -6.48 -13.59
CA HIS A 78 28.26 -5.11 -14.08
C HIS A 78 28.17 -4.04 -12.98
N HIS A 79 28.08 -4.46 -11.71
CA HIS A 79 28.06 -3.60 -10.51
C HIS A 79 27.04 -2.42 -10.54
N HIS A 80 26.00 -2.53 -11.36
CA HIS A 80 24.89 -1.58 -11.43
C HIS A 80 23.57 -2.26 -11.04
N VAL A 81 22.55 -1.44 -10.83
CA VAL A 81 21.21 -1.89 -10.42
C VAL A 81 20.56 -2.73 -11.52
N HIS A 82 19.73 -3.73 -11.22
CA HIS A 82 19.05 -4.51 -12.27
C HIS A 82 18.13 -3.62 -13.15
N TYR A 83 18.24 -3.73 -14.48
CA TYR A 83 17.43 -2.98 -15.45
C TYR A 83 16.41 -3.82 -16.23
N GLU A 84 16.40 -5.15 -16.08
CA GLU A 84 15.45 -6.05 -16.76
C GLU A 84 15.15 -7.30 -15.91
N THR A 85 14.02 -7.97 -16.21
CA THR A 85 13.61 -9.26 -15.58
C THR A 85 14.55 -10.43 -15.86
N THR A 86 15.56 -10.26 -16.71
CA THR A 86 16.64 -11.25 -16.90
C THR A 86 17.53 -11.40 -15.66
N GLY A 87 17.25 -10.64 -14.58
CA GLY A 87 17.87 -10.79 -13.27
C GLY A 87 17.46 -12.05 -12.49
N PRO A 88 18.09 -12.27 -11.31
CA PRO A 88 17.88 -13.43 -10.45
C PRO A 88 16.42 -13.62 -10.06
N ALA A 89 15.97 -14.87 -9.90
CA ALA A 89 14.61 -15.21 -9.42
C ALA A 89 14.20 -14.44 -8.15
N LEU A 90 15.18 -14.08 -7.32
CA LEU A 90 14.99 -13.29 -6.10
C LEU A 90 14.42 -11.89 -6.36
N CYS A 91 14.90 -11.19 -7.40
CA CYS A 91 14.40 -9.87 -7.79
C CYS A 91 12.92 -9.94 -8.18
N THR A 92 12.56 -10.93 -9.00
CA THR A 92 11.17 -11.19 -9.41
C THR A 92 10.27 -11.54 -8.22
N VAL A 93 10.75 -12.34 -7.27
CA VAL A 93 9.99 -12.67 -6.05
C VAL A 93 9.72 -11.42 -5.21
N VAL A 94 10.73 -10.58 -4.97
CA VAL A 94 10.56 -9.32 -4.23
C VAL A 94 9.63 -8.37 -4.97
N PHE A 95 9.76 -8.26 -6.30
CA PHE A 95 8.85 -7.48 -7.14
C PHE A 95 7.40 -7.95 -6.96
N LEU A 96 7.13 -9.27 -7.05
CA LEU A 96 5.78 -9.80 -6.87
C LEU A 96 5.25 -9.53 -5.46
N LEU A 97 6.07 -9.73 -4.42
CA LEU A 97 5.66 -9.45 -3.03
C LEU A 97 5.28 -7.97 -2.80
N LEU A 98 6.00 -7.03 -3.42
CA LEU A 98 5.76 -5.60 -3.25
C LEU A 98 4.69 -5.06 -4.20
N TYR A 99 4.80 -5.33 -5.50
CA TYR A 99 3.95 -4.75 -6.53
C TYR A 99 2.57 -5.37 -6.58
N PHE A 100 2.46 -6.70 -6.66
CA PHE A 100 1.16 -7.37 -6.75
C PHE A 100 0.31 -7.08 -5.50
N PHE A 101 0.88 -7.31 -4.30
CA PHE A 101 0.15 -7.09 -3.06
C PHE A 101 -0.06 -5.60 -2.73
N GLY A 102 0.86 -4.71 -3.13
CA GLY A 102 0.65 -3.26 -3.00
C GLY A 102 -0.49 -2.74 -3.88
N MET A 103 -0.62 -3.26 -5.11
CA MET A 103 -1.74 -2.94 -5.99
C MET A 103 -3.05 -3.55 -5.48
N ALA A 104 -3.01 -4.81 -5.02
CA ALA A 104 -4.16 -5.47 -4.44
C ALA A 104 -4.66 -4.75 -3.17
N SER A 105 -3.77 -4.29 -2.29
CA SER A 105 -4.16 -3.56 -1.08
C SER A 105 -4.89 -2.25 -1.41
N SER A 106 -4.46 -1.55 -2.45
CA SER A 106 -5.10 -0.32 -2.93
C SER A 106 -6.52 -0.60 -3.44
N ILE A 107 -6.73 -1.70 -4.18
CA ILE A 107 -8.06 -2.09 -4.65
C ILE A 107 -8.94 -2.55 -3.48
N TRP A 108 -8.39 -3.29 -2.51
CA TRP A 108 -9.10 -3.65 -1.28
C TRP A 108 -9.55 -2.43 -0.49
N TRP A 109 -8.77 -1.35 -0.49
CA TRP A 109 -9.19 -0.07 0.09
C TRP A 109 -10.33 0.60 -0.69
N VAL A 110 -10.32 0.57 -2.03
CA VAL A 110 -11.45 1.04 -2.83
C VAL A 110 -12.71 0.22 -2.53
N ILE A 111 -12.58 -1.10 -2.44
CA ILE A 111 -13.69 -2.00 -2.06
C ILE A 111 -14.18 -1.68 -0.65
N LEU A 112 -13.28 -1.44 0.32
CA LEU A 112 -13.65 -1.03 1.68
C LEU A 112 -14.44 0.29 1.68
N SER A 113 -14.00 1.26 0.87
CA SER A 113 -14.69 2.55 0.71
C SER A 113 -16.08 2.37 0.11
N LEU A 114 -16.21 1.51 -0.91
CA LEU A 114 -17.47 1.15 -1.54
C LEU A 114 -18.41 0.43 -0.57
N THR A 115 -17.96 -0.62 0.12
CA THR A 115 -18.81 -1.38 1.05
C THR A 115 -19.22 -0.53 2.25
N TRP A 116 -18.35 0.38 2.70
CA TRP A 116 -18.69 1.39 3.69
C TRP A 116 -19.78 2.34 3.18
N PHE A 117 -19.66 2.87 1.95
CA PHE A 117 -20.71 3.69 1.34
C PHE A 117 -22.03 2.92 1.18
N LEU A 118 -22.02 1.67 0.74
CA LEU A 118 -23.22 0.86 0.59
C LEU A 118 -23.90 0.60 1.95
N ALA A 119 -23.12 0.30 2.99
CA ALA A 119 -23.64 0.16 4.34
C ALA A 119 -24.16 1.49 4.91
N ALA A 120 -23.46 2.60 4.64
CA ALA A 120 -23.71 3.88 5.28
C ALA A 120 -24.68 4.81 4.59
N GLY A 121 -24.52 4.98 3.28
CA GLY A 121 -25.44 5.78 2.48
C GLY A 121 -26.66 4.99 2.04
N MET A 122 -26.46 3.78 1.54
CA MET A 122 -27.54 2.97 0.95
C MET A 122 -28.22 2.04 1.96
N LYS A 123 -27.71 1.95 3.21
CA LYS A 123 -28.24 1.12 4.30
C LYS A 123 -28.30 -0.37 3.94
N TRP A 124 -27.40 -0.86 3.09
CA TRP A 124 -27.36 -2.28 2.75
C TRP A 124 -26.97 -3.13 3.96
N GLY A 125 -27.68 -4.24 4.15
CA GLY A 125 -27.33 -5.24 5.15
C GLY A 125 -26.10 -6.06 4.77
N ASN A 126 -25.50 -6.72 5.75
CA ASN A 126 -24.28 -7.52 5.56
C ASN A 126 -24.45 -8.62 4.50
N GLU A 127 -25.61 -9.27 4.45
CA GLU A 127 -25.93 -10.33 3.47
C GLU A 127 -26.01 -9.78 2.04
N ALA A 128 -26.61 -8.61 1.86
CA ALA A 128 -26.71 -7.96 0.56
C ALA A 128 -25.31 -7.62 0.02
N ILE A 129 -24.42 -7.08 0.86
CA ILE A 129 -23.03 -6.79 0.47
C ILE A 129 -22.27 -8.10 0.21
N ALA A 130 -22.44 -9.11 1.05
CA ALA A 130 -21.78 -10.41 0.90
C ALA A 130 -22.18 -11.13 -0.41
N GLY A 131 -23.40 -10.90 -0.92
CA GLY A 131 -23.84 -11.41 -2.22
C GLY A 131 -22.98 -10.94 -3.41
N TYR A 132 -22.29 -9.80 -3.28
CA TYR A 132 -21.39 -9.26 -4.30
C TYR A 132 -19.91 -9.60 -4.06
N ALA A 133 -19.58 -10.36 -3.01
CA ALA A 133 -18.20 -10.65 -2.62
C ALA A 133 -17.37 -11.28 -3.73
N GLN A 134 -17.97 -12.13 -4.57
CA GLN A 134 -17.29 -12.76 -5.70
C GLN A 134 -16.71 -11.73 -6.68
N TYR A 135 -17.46 -10.67 -6.99
CA TYR A 135 -17.00 -9.59 -7.87
C TYR A 135 -15.88 -8.76 -7.22
N PHE A 136 -15.98 -8.50 -5.91
CA PHE A 136 -14.93 -7.80 -5.16
C PHE A 136 -13.61 -8.56 -5.21
N HIS A 137 -13.64 -9.87 -4.95
CA HIS A 137 -12.47 -10.73 -5.03
C HIS A 137 -11.91 -10.82 -6.46
N LEU A 138 -12.77 -10.96 -7.45
CA LEU A 138 -12.35 -11.01 -8.86
C LEU A 138 -11.57 -9.75 -9.24
N ALA A 139 -12.10 -8.56 -8.93
CA ALA A 139 -11.44 -7.29 -9.21
C ALA A 139 -10.13 -7.13 -8.42
N ALA A 140 -10.15 -7.44 -7.13
CA ALA A 140 -8.99 -7.26 -6.25
C ALA A 140 -7.79 -8.15 -6.61
N TRP A 141 -8.01 -9.29 -7.25
CA TRP A 141 -6.94 -10.23 -7.60
C TRP A 141 -6.58 -10.25 -9.07
N LEU A 142 -7.56 -10.13 -9.98
CA LEU A 142 -7.26 -10.16 -11.41
C LEU A 142 -6.60 -8.87 -11.91
N ILE A 143 -7.03 -7.69 -11.42
CA ILE A 143 -6.45 -6.43 -11.87
C ILE A 143 -4.95 -6.34 -11.51
N PRO A 144 -4.52 -6.61 -10.25
CA PRO A 144 -3.09 -6.64 -9.93
C PRO A 144 -2.34 -7.75 -10.66
N SER A 145 -2.95 -8.94 -10.83
CA SER A 145 -2.35 -10.04 -11.59
C SER A 145 -2.04 -9.63 -13.04
N ALA A 146 -3.02 -9.07 -13.74
CA ALA A 146 -2.87 -8.61 -15.11
C ALA A 146 -1.78 -7.55 -15.23
N LYS A 147 -1.73 -6.59 -14.29
CA LYS A 147 -0.68 -5.57 -14.25
C LYS A 147 0.71 -6.16 -14.00
N SER A 148 0.84 -7.07 -13.03
CA SER A 148 2.11 -7.74 -12.75
C SER A 148 2.61 -8.55 -13.95
N ILE A 149 1.72 -9.29 -14.62
CA ILE A 149 2.05 -10.03 -15.84
C ILE A 149 2.50 -9.08 -16.95
N ALA A 150 1.81 -7.95 -17.14
CA ALA A 150 2.20 -6.94 -18.13
C ALA A 150 3.60 -6.37 -17.84
N VAL A 151 3.90 -6.02 -16.59
CA VAL A 151 5.24 -5.52 -16.20
C VAL A 151 6.33 -6.57 -16.47
N LEU A 152 6.07 -7.84 -16.16
CA LEU A 152 7.00 -8.94 -16.41
C LEU A 152 7.19 -9.21 -17.90
N ALA A 153 6.11 -9.20 -18.67
CA ALA A 153 6.14 -9.42 -20.12
C ALA A 153 6.87 -8.30 -20.87
N LEU A 154 6.82 -7.07 -20.34
CA LEU A 154 7.57 -5.92 -20.84
C LEU A 154 8.98 -5.81 -20.24
N SER A 155 9.41 -6.81 -19.46
CA SER A 155 10.71 -6.84 -18.76
C SER A 155 11.04 -5.55 -18.00
N SER A 156 10.01 -4.88 -17.49
CA SER A 156 10.09 -3.52 -16.94
C SER A 156 10.36 -3.48 -15.43
N VAL A 157 10.78 -4.62 -14.86
CA VAL A 157 11.19 -4.72 -13.45
C VAL A 157 12.62 -4.21 -13.31
N ASP A 158 12.83 -3.26 -12.42
CA ASP A 158 14.11 -2.62 -12.14
C ASP A 158 14.38 -2.53 -10.64
N GLY A 159 15.66 -2.50 -10.28
CA GLY A 159 16.06 -2.36 -8.88
C GLY A 159 15.94 -0.92 -8.37
N ASP A 160 15.65 -0.79 -7.08
CA ASP A 160 15.67 0.47 -6.34
C ASP A 160 17.05 0.63 -5.64
N PRO A 161 17.85 1.65 -5.99
CA PRO A 161 19.19 1.84 -5.42
C PRO A 161 19.20 2.27 -3.94
N VAL A 162 18.06 2.71 -3.39
CA VAL A 162 17.92 3.15 -2.00
C VAL A 162 17.36 2.00 -1.17
N ALA A 163 16.20 1.49 -1.56
CA ALA A 163 15.53 0.44 -0.82
C ALA A 163 16.20 -0.92 -1.02
N GLY A 164 16.91 -1.17 -2.14
CA GLY A 164 17.53 -2.47 -2.43
C GLY A 164 16.51 -3.55 -2.76
N VAL A 165 15.33 -3.17 -3.24
CA VAL A 165 14.24 -4.05 -3.66
C VAL A 165 14.07 -3.94 -5.17
N CYS A 166 13.33 -4.87 -5.77
CA CYS A 166 12.91 -4.74 -7.16
C CYS A 166 11.48 -4.22 -7.25
N TYR A 167 11.26 -3.26 -8.14
CA TYR A 167 9.96 -2.65 -8.40
C TYR A 167 9.84 -2.30 -9.90
N VAL A 168 8.87 -1.48 -10.27
CA VAL A 168 8.73 -0.97 -11.65
C VAL A 168 8.78 0.55 -11.64
N GLY A 169 9.47 1.13 -12.61
CA GLY A 169 9.55 2.58 -12.79
C GLY A 169 10.60 3.26 -11.92
N ASN A 170 11.58 2.53 -11.40
CA ASN A 170 12.74 3.15 -10.74
C ASN A 170 13.67 3.84 -11.74
N GLN A 171 13.69 3.39 -13.00
CA GLN A 171 14.58 3.88 -14.05
C GLN A 171 13.83 4.48 -15.24
N SER A 172 12.57 4.07 -15.47
CA SER A 172 11.74 4.61 -16.56
C SER A 172 10.57 5.43 -16.02
N LEU A 173 10.48 6.70 -16.43
CA LEU A 173 9.36 7.59 -16.12
C LEU A 173 8.04 7.13 -16.77
N GLU A 174 8.10 6.53 -17.96
CA GLU A 174 6.92 5.99 -18.63
C GLU A 174 6.33 4.83 -17.83
N ASN A 175 7.19 3.90 -17.38
CA ASN A 175 6.78 2.77 -16.55
C ASN A 175 6.25 3.24 -15.19
N LEU A 176 6.89 4.25 -14.58
CA LEU A 176 6.41 4.85 -13.34
C LEU A 176 5.00 5.43 -13.51
N ARG A 177 4.77 6.21 -14.59
CA ARG A 177 3.48 6.84 -14.88
C ARG A 177 2.40 5.80 -15.14
N GLY A 178 2.66 4.83 -16.02
CA GLY A 178 1.68 3.84 -16.47
C GLY A 178 1.36 2.77 -15.42
N PHE A 179 2.38 2.19 -14.79
CA PHE A 179 2.18 1.05 -13.89
C PHE A 179 1.96 1.42 -12.44
N VAL A 180 2.41 2.60 -11.99
CA VAL A 180 2.35 3.00 -10.58
C VAL A 180 1.45 4.21 -10.38
N LEU A 181 1.81 5.36 -10.93
CA LEU A 181 1.16 6.64 -10.60
C LEU A 181 -0.30 6.71 -11.08
N ALA A 182 -0.57 6.45 -12.37
CA ALA A 182 -1.92 6.52 -12.90
C ALA A 182 -2.90 5.57 -12.19
N PRO A 183 -2.56 4.28 -11.96
CA PRO A 183 -3.41 3.38 -11.18
C PRO A 183 -3.65 3.85 -9.75
N LEU A 184 -2.61 4.30 -9.03
CA LEU A 184 -2.77 4.80 -7.65
C LEU A 184 -3.68 6.03 -7.59
N VAL A 185 -3.56 6.96 -8.54
CA VAL A 185 -4.44 8.13 -8.65
C VAL A 185 -5.88 7.71 -8.93
N VAL A 186 -6.12 6.78 -9.86
CA VAL A 186 -7.46 6.26 -10.16
C VAL A 186 -8.07 5.57 -8.93
N TYR A 187 -7.31 4.73 -8.24
CA TYR A 187 -7.79 4.06 -7.03
C TYR A 187 -8.10 5.08 -5.93
N LEU A 188 -7.18 6.00 -5.63
CA LEU A 188 -7.39 7.05 -4.63
C LEU A 188 -8.64 7.88 -4.95
N PHE A 189 -8.75 8.35 -6.19
CA PHE A 189 -9.89 9.16 -6.62
C PHE A 189 -11.21 8.40 -6.46
N THR A 190 -11.30 7.16 -6.96
CA THR A 190 -12.52 6.34 -6.86
C THR A 190 -12.90 6.04 -5.41
N GLY A 191 -11.96 5.64 -4.55
CA GLY A 191 -12.23 5.42 -3.13
C GLY A 191 -12.63 6.69 -2.39
N SER A 192 -11.97 7.83 -2.68
CA SER A 192 -12.34 9.13 -2.11
C SER A 192 -13.75 9.58 -2.52
N LEU A 193 -14.19 9.32 -3.75
CA LEU A 193 -15.56 9.59 -4.18
C LEU A 193 -16.59 8.81 -3.34
N PHE A 194 -16.36 7.51 -3.12
CA PHE A 194 -17.24 6.70 -2.26
C PHE A 194 -17.22 7.19 -0.80
N LEU A 195 -16.06 7.57 -0.28
CA LEU A 195 -15.96 8.14 1.06
C LEU A 195 -16.76 9.44 1.18
N LEU A 196 -16.60 10.37 0.25
CA LEU A 196 -17.35 11.63 0.26
C LEU A 196 -18.86 11.38 0.17
N ALA A 197 -19.29 10.50 -0.73
CA ALA A 197 -20.71 10.13 -0.86
C ALA A 197 -21.26 9.51 0.44
N GLY A 198 -20.48 8.64 1.11
CA GLY A 198 -20.88 8.02 2.38
C GLY A 198 -20.92 9.01 3.53
N PHE A 199 -19.97 9.96 3.62
CA PHE A 199 -20.01 11.02 4.62
C PHE A 199 -21.23 11.93 4.44
N VAL A 200 -21.48 12.40 3.21
CA VAL A 200 -22.66 13.23 2.90
C VAL A 200 -23.95 12.50 3.27
N SER A 201 -24.05 11.22 2.94
CA SER A 201 -25.23 10.41 3.26
C SER A 201 -25.42 10.21 4.77
N LEU A 202 -24.34 9.95 5.51
CA LEU A 202 -24.37 9.84 6.97
C LEU A 202 -24.80 11.14 7.64
N PHE A 203 -24.28 12.29 7.19
CA PHE A 203 -24.68 13.60 7.73
C PHE A 203 -26.15 13.90 7.47
N ARG A 204 -26.66 13.60 6.27
CA ARG A 204 -28.09 13.75 5.92
C ARG A 204 -28.99 12.85 6.78
N ILE A 205 -28.56 11.62 7.05
CA ILE A 205 -29.33 10.70 7.90
C ILE A 205 -29.30 11.15 9.36
N ARG A 206 -28.13 11.58 9.86
CA ARG A 206 -27.97 12.01 11.26
C ARG A 206 -28.75 13.29 11.57
N SER A 207 -28.86 14.23 10.62
CA SER A 207 -29.69 15.42 10.80
C SER A 207 -31.18 15.09 10.94
N VAL A 208 -31.67 14.05 10.26
CA VAL A 208 -33.07 13.60 10.33
C VAL A 208 -33.33 12.70 11.55
N ILE A 209 -32.42 11.79 11.90
CA ILE A 209 -32.61 10.83 13.02
C ILE A 209 -32.51 11.49 14.39
N LYS A 210 -31.80 12.62 14.53
CA LYS A 210 -31.74 13.37 15.80
C LYS A 210 -33.13 13.84 16.28
N GLN A 211 -34.16 13.77 15.43
CA GLN A 211 -35.56 14.04 15.75
C GLN A 211 -36.37 12.78 16.14
N GLY A 212 -35.85 11.56 15.98
CA GLY A 212 -36.66 10.31 16.00
C GLY A 212 -36.30 9.20 17.02
N GLY A 213 -35.23 9.34 17.82
CA GLY A 213 -35.05 8.55 19.05
C GLY A 213 -34.87 7.01 18.94
N THR A 214 -34.33 6.45 17.85
CA THR A 214 -34.15 4.99 17.69
C THR A 214 -32.78 4.44 18.11
N LYS A 215 -32.76 3.22 18.67
CA LYS A 215 -31.60 2.44 19.19
C LYS A 215 -30.63 1.90 18.10
N THR A 216 -30.11 2.74 17.20
CA THR A 216 -29.14 2.33 16.15
C THR A 216 -27.66 2.51 16.55
N ASP A 217 -27.38 2.85 17.81
CA ASP A 217 -26.05 3.23 18.32
C ASP A 217 -24.90 2.25 18.00
N LYS A 218 -25.15 0.93 18.02
CA LYS A 218 -24.09 -0.06 17.78
C LYS A 218 -23.62 -0.07 16.32
N LEU A 219 -24.57 -0.02 15.39
CA LEU A 219 -24.28 0.00 13.95
C LEU A 219 -23.65 1.34 13.56
N GLU A 220 -24.16 2.45 14.10
CA GLU A 220 -23.59 3.79 13.90
C GLU A 220 -22.15 3.88 14.41
N LYS A 221 -21.87 3.39 15.63
CA LYS A 221 -20.51 3.34 16.17
C LYS A 221 -19.58 2.52 15.28
N LEU A 222 -20.04 1.36 14.79
CA LEU A 222 -19.23 0.53 13.89
C LEU A 222 -18.89 1.27 12.59
N MET A 223 -19.89 1.91 11.98
CA MET A 223 -19.71 2.61 10.71
C MET A 223 -18.85 3.86 10.83
N ILE A 224 -18.98 4.63 11.91
CA ILE A 224 -18.08 5.76 12.21
C ILE A 224 -16.65 5.24 12.34
N ARG A 225 -16.47 4.14 13.08
CA ARG A 225 -15.16 3.52 13.26
C ARG A 225 -14.56 3.17 11.90
N ILE A 226 -15.30 2.43 11.05
CA ILE A 226 -14.80 1.99 9.72
C ILE A 226 -14.49 3.21 8.83
N GLY A 227 -15.32 4.26 8.90
CA GLY A 227 -15.09 5.52 8.21
C GLY A 227 -13.78 6.18 8.63
N ILE A 228 -13.49 6.25 9.94
CA ILE A 228 -12.21 6.76 10.45
C ILE A 228 -11.04 5.96 9.90
N PHE A 229 -11.11 4.62 9.93
CA PHE A 229 -10.04 3.77 9.39
C PHE A 229 -9.81 4.03 7.90
N THR A 230 -10.88 4.19 7.12
CA THR A 230 -10.79 4.40 5.67
C THR A 230 -10.23 5.80 5.32
N VAL A 231 -10.57 6.82 6.11
CA VAL A 231 -9.96 8.17 6.02
C VAL A 231 -8.48 8.13 6.42
N LEU A 232 -8.13 7.41 7.49
CA LEU A 232 -6.73 7.27 7.92
C LEU A 232 -5.86 6.62 6.85
N TYR A 233 -6.38 5.67 6.05
CA TYR A 233 -5.66 5.12 4.90
C TYR A 233 -5.43 6.14 3.78
N THR A 234 -6.38 7.07 3.59
CA THR A 234 -6.30 8.08 2.52
C THR A 234 -5.04 8.94 2.67
N VAL A 235 -4.63 9.24 3.91
CA VAL A 235 -3.47 10.10 4.20
C VAL A 235 -2.13 9.48 3.75
N PRO A 236 -1.76 8.23 4.13
CA PRO A 236 -0.57 7.60 3.57
C PRO A 236 -0.62 7.45 2.05
N ALA A 237 -1.78 7.10 1.47
CA ALA A 237 -1.92 6.94 0.02
C ALA A 237 -1.67 8.26 -0.74
N THR A 238 -2.22 9.38 -0.27
CA THR A 238 -1.95 10.70 -0.86
C THR A 238 -0.48 11.10 -0.74
N ILE A 239 0.15 10.84 0.41
CA ILE A 239 1.57 11.13 0.61
C ILE A 239 2.44 10.31 -0.34
N VAL A 240 2.18 9.01 -0.50
CA VAL A 240 2.92 8.15 -1.44
C VAL A 240 2.79 8.65 -2.87
N ILE A 241 1.58 9.03 -3.31
CA ILE A 241 1.36 9.63 -4.63
C ILE A 241 2.12 10.95 -4.76
N ALA A 242 2.11 11.81 -3.74
CA ALA A 242 2.85 13.07 -3.74
C ALA A 242 4.37 12.84 -3.83
N CYS A 243 4.91 11.83 -3.13
CA CYS A 243 6.32 11.41 -3.27
C CYS A 243 6.62 10.97 -4.71
N TYR A 244 5.76 10.19 -5.34
CA TYR A 244 5.95 9.79 -6.75
C TYR A 244 5.85 10.97 -7.72
N ILE A 245 4.97 11.94 -7.48
CA ILE A 245 4.89 13.17 -8.28
C ILE A 245 6.16 14.00 -8.12
N TYR A 246 6.67 14.13 -6.89
CA TYR A 246 7.95 14.78 -6.63
C TYR A 246 9.10 14.10 -7.38
N GLU A 247 9.17 12.76 -7.30
CA GLU A 247 10.18 11.99 -8.03
C GLU A 247 10.05 12.17 -9.53
N GLN A 248 8.84 12.05 -10.11
CA GLN A 248 8.66 12.20 -11.56
C GLN A 248 9.08 13.59 -12.05
N HIS A 249 8.77 14.64 -11.28
CA HIS A 249 8.99 16.02 -11.70
C HIS A 249 10.48 16.38 -11.71
N ASN A 250 11.23 15.85 -10.75
CA ASN A 250 12.64 16.21 -10.56
C ASN A 250 13.63 15.21 -11.18
N ARG A 251 13.18 14.01 -11.56
CA ARG A 251 14.06 12.93 -12.05
C ARG A 251 14.92 13.32 -13.24
N GLU A 252 14.35 13.95 -14.26
CA GLU A 252 15.10 14.40 -15.43
C GLU A 252 16.19 15.42 -15.07
N ALA A 253 15.94 16.28 -14.09
CA ALA A 253 16.91 17.25 -13.61
C ALA A 253 18.06 16.57 -12.85
N TRP A 254 17.75 15.57 -12.01
CA TRP A 254 18.76 14.77 -11.30
C TRP A 254 19.65 13.99 -12.27
N GLU A 255 19.03 13.32 -13.26
CA GLU A 255 19.74 12.53 -14.26
C GLU A 255 20.65 13.40 -15.13
N ARG A 256 20.16 14.55 -15.61
CA ARG A 256 20.99 15.52 -16.35
C ARG A 256 22.16 16.03 -15.51
N ALA A 257 21.92 16.36 -14.24
CA ALA A 257 22.97 16.84 -13.35
C ALA A 257 24.06 15.78 -13.08
N GLN A 258 23.72 14.49 -13.06
CA GLN A 258 24.69 13.40 -12.88
C GLN A 258 25.41 13.03 -14.18
N ASN A 259 24.70 12.94 -15.30
CA ASN A 259 25.26 12.43 -16.55
C ASN A 259 26.00 13.50 -17.36
N CYS A 260 25.69 14.79 -17.15
CA CYS A 260 26.23 15.90 -17.92
C CYS A 260 27.01 16.91 -17.06
N SER A 261 27.55 16.50 -15.90
CA SER A 261 28.22 17.42 -14.97
C SER A 261 29.50 18.00 -15.58
N CYS A 262 29.52 19.31 -15.86
CA CYS A 262 30.75 20.03 -16.20
C CYS A 262 31.48 20.52 -14.91
N PRO A 263 32.81 20.59 -14.89
CA PRO A 263 33.55 21.20 -13.78
C PRO A 263 33.12 22.66 -13.58
N GLY A 264 32.70 23.02 -12.37
CA GLY A 264 32.32 24.39 -12.01
C GLY A 264 30.82 24.72 -12.02
N ASP A 265 29.93 23.76 -12.33
CA ASP A 265 28.48 23.99 -12.26
C ASP A 265 27.99 24.07 -10.79
N PRO A 266 27.49 25.25 -10.34
CA PRO A 266 27.14 25.48 -8.94
C PRO A 266 25.83 24.81 -8.50
N GLN A 267 24.97 24.36 -9.42
CA GLN A 267 23.70 23.72 -9.07
C GLN A 267 23.66 22.26 -9.54
N ARG A 268 23.89 21.35 -8.60
CA ARG A 268 23.69 19.90 -8.80
C ARG A 268 22.41 19.46 -8.08
N PRO A 269 21.23 19.60 -8.71
CA PRO A 269 19.99 19.14 -8.12
C PRO A 269 20.11 17.65 -7.80
N LYS A 270 19.74 17.29 -6.57
CA LYS A 270 19.80 15.91 -6.06
C LYS A 270 18.48 15.55 -5.39
N PRO A 271 18.12 14.26 -5.33
CA PRO A 271 16.93 13.82 -4.61
C PRO A 271 17.04 14.15 -3.12
N ASP A 272 15.90 14.51 -2.52
CA ASP A 272 15.79 14.73 -1.09
C ASP A 272 15.60 13.38 -0.41
N TYR A 273 16.57 13.01 0.42
CA TYR A 273 16.58 11.75 1.15
C TYR A 273 15.33 11.53 2.01
N ALA A 274 14.83 12.58 2.67
CA ALA A 274 13.69 12.49 3.57
C ALA A 274 12.42 12.05 2.84
N ILE A 275 12.23 12.47 1.59
CA ILE A 275 11.07 12.12 0.77
C ILE A 275 11.06 10.62 0.45
N PHE A 276 12.22 10.02 0.19
CA PHE A 276 12.32 8.56 -0.04
C PHE A 276 12.01 7.79 1.24
N MET A 277 12.53 8.22 2.39
CA MET A 277 12.25 7.57 3.68
C MET A 277 10.78 7.69 4.07
N LEU A 278 10.17 8.84 3.80
CA LEU A 278 8.74 9.08 3.98
C LEU A 278 7.91 8.15 3.11
N LYS A 279 8.25 8.00 1.82
CA LYS A 279 7.57 7.09 0.89
C LYS A 279 7.52 5.65 1.44
N TYR A 280 8.67 5.10 1.83
CA TYR A 280 8.73 3.72 2.35
C TYR A 280 7.97 3.56 3.66
N PHE A 281 8.08 4.53 4.56
CA PHE A 281 7.32 4.55 5.81
C PHE A 281 5.82 4.58 5.56
N MET A 282 5.34 5.47 4.70
CA MET A 282 3.91 5.61 4.40
C MET A 282 3.35 4.39 3.65
N CYS A 283 4.17 3.68 2.87
CA CYS A 283 3.80 2.38 2.32
C CYS A 283 3.58 1.29 3.38
N LEU A 284 4.23 1.35 4.55
CA LEU A 284 4.16 0.32 5.59
C LEU A 284 3.22 0.67 6.75
N VAL A 285 3.03 1.97 7.02
CA VAL A 285 2.25 2.44 8.19
C VAL A 285 0.81 1.93 8.18
N VAL A 286 0.22 1.76 7.00
CA VAL A 286 -1.15 1.24 6.88
C VAL A 286 -1.26 -0.17 7.47
N GLY A 287 -0.31 -1.05 7.16
CA GLY A 287 -0.29 -2.40 7.72
C GLY A 287 -0.25 -2.39 9.25
N ILE A 288 0.54 -1.48 9.83
CA ILE A 288 0.62 -1.29 11.29
C ILE A 288 -0.72 -0.84 11.86
N THR A 289 -1.37 0.16 11.25
CA THR A 289 -2.68 0.68 11.73
C THR A 289 -3.79 -0.38 11.64
N SER A 290 -3.70 -1.33 10.70
CA SER A 290 -4.67 -2.41 10.57
C SER A 290 -4.63 -3.40 11.74
N GLY A 291 -3.49 -3.61 12.40
CA GLY A 291 -3.44 -4.43 13.62
C GLY A 291 -4.01 -3.70 14.83
N VAL A 292 -3.73 -2.42 14.99
CA VAL A 292 -4.33 -1.58 16.05
C VAL A 292 -5.86 -1.60 15.97
N TRP A 293 -6.40 -1.73 14.76
CA TRP A 293 -7.84 -1.86 14.55
C TRP A 293 -8.44 -3.15 15.16
N ILE A 294 -7.75 -4.28 15.04
CA ILE A 294 -8.25 -5.58 15.51
C ILE A 294 -7.92 -5.80 16.99
N TRP A 295 -6.83 -5.23 17.49
CA TRP A 295 -6.41 -5.38 18.88
C TRP A 295 -7.47 -4.80 19.84
N SER A 296 -8.18 -5.71 20.50
CA SER A 296 -9.26 -5.41 21.43
C SER A 296 -9.39 -6.54 22.44
N GLY A 297 -10.08 -6.31 23.55
CA GLY A 297 -10.35 -7.38 24.55
C GLY A 297 -11.00 -8.62 23.94
N LYS A 298 -11.82 -8.45 22.88
CA LYS A 298 -12.43 -9.55 22.12
C LYS A 298 -11.41 -10.42 21.39
N THR A 299 -10.29 -9.83 20.97
CA THR A 299 -9.19 -10.56 20.33
C THR A 299 -8.47 -11.41 21.37
N LEU A 300 -8.15 -10.87 22.54
CA LEU A 300 -7.59 -11.66 23.64
C LEU A 300 -8.50 -12.82 24.05
N GLU A 301 -9.82 -12.61 24.07
CA GLU A 301 -10.78 -13.68 24.38
C GLU A 301 -10.80 -14.77 23.31
N SER A 302 -10.77 -14.40 22.03
CA SER A 302 -10.72 -15.35 20.91
C SER A 302 -9.44 -16.19 20.91
N TRP A 303 -8.30 -15.61 21.31
CA TRP A 303 -7.03 -16.33 21.42
C TRP A 303 -6.93 -17.21 22.68
N ARG A 304 -7.80 -16.99 23.68
CA ARG A 304 -7.81 -17.76 24.93
C ARG A 304 -8.65 -19.03 24.84
N ARG A 305 -9.63 -19.08 23.93
CA ARG A 305 -10.47 -20.24 23.67
C ARG A 305 -9.73 -21.27 22.83
#